data_AF-A0A1I0X843-F1
#
_entry.id   AF-A0A1I0X843-F1
#
_cell.length_a   1.000
_cell.length_b   1.000
_cell.length_c   1.000
_cell.angle_alpha   90.00
_cell.angle_beta   90.00
_cell.angle_gamma   90.00
#
_symmetry.space_group_name_H-M   'P 1'
#
loop_
_entity.id
_entity.type
_entity.pdbx_description
1 polymer ?
#
loop_
_entity_poly.entity_id
_entity_poly.type
_entity_poly.pdbx_seq_one_letter_code
_entity_poly.pdbx_strand_id
1 'polypeptide(L)'
;MPTSVEPAGAPSADQKCCSRCGERFEPSRKDQKYCHSNCRKAATRNAKRGDRSKENKAMNQRHCAIAAHLSASLYGAPPSERLGVMKRILDCATEQEVGFRGAYLDDRCDEGRPTAPRIWKTSPADLRRVLTDPKLLAASPTEANLFHRNAPGSYMTISQAANAYTQKFFGVSLRTYLQQTRIGTLREEHPVSHSTALGAVPRLSNFRKVKCWHRPLCNKRAVVSASQFKADADYVDTIVEAVRAKVEPLATAA
;
A
#
# COMPACT_ATOMS: atom_id res chain seq x y z
N MET A 1 28.35 -15.99 52.69
CA MET A 1 28.82 -17.28 52.13
C MET A 1 29.24 -17.03 50.68
N PRO A 2 30.53 -16.83 50.40
CA PRO A 2 31.03 -16.62 49.05
C PRO A 2 31.00 -17.93 48.25
N THR A 3 30.33 -17.95 47.10
CA THR A 3 30.38 -19.05 46.14
C THR A 3 31.73 -19.03 45.44
N SER A 4 32.60 -19.98 45.79
CA SER A 4 33.87 -20.24 45.11
C SER A 4 33.60 -20.49 43.62
N VAL A 5 34.00 -19.55 42.77
CA VAL A 5 33.97 -19.71 41.32
C VAL A 5 35.21 -20.52 40.95
N GLU A 6 35.01 -21.79 40.62
CA GLU A 6 36.09 -22.67 40.15
C GLU A 6 36.69 -22.13 38.83
N PRO A 7 38.01 -22.25 38.65
CA PRO A 7 38.69 -21.73 37.47
C PRO A 7 38.23 -22.47 36.21
N ALA A 8 37.82 -21.70 35.20
CA ALA A 8 37.44 -22.22 33.90
C ALA A 8 38.58 -23.09 33.33
N GLY A 9 38.35 -24.41 33.30
CA GLY A 9 39.28 -25.38 32.76
C GLY A 9 39.73 -25.01 31.34
N ALA A 10 41.00 -25.24 31.06
CA ALA A 10 41.60 -24.97 29.76
C ALA A 10 40.75 -25.61 28.64
N PRO A 11 40.49 -24.90 27.52
CA PRO A 11 39.66 -25.42 26.44
C PRO A 11 40.28 -26.70 25.87
N SER A 12 39.51 -27.79 25.85
CA SER A 12 39.93 -29.05 25.24
C SER A 12 40.23 -28.83 23.75
N ALA A 13 41.31 -29.44 23.26
CA ALA A 13 41.83 -29.23 21.91
C ALA A 13 40.86 -29.63 20.77
N ASP A 14 39.73 -30.28 21.09
CA ASP A 14 38.77 -30.84 20.13
C ASP A 14 37.46 -30.06 19.99
N GLN A 15 37.33 -28.88 20.62
CA GLN A 15 36.13 -28.05 20.47
C GLN A 15 35.99 -27.50 19.03
N LYS A 16 34.83 -27.77 18.41
CA LYS A 16 34.48 -27.25 17.07
C LYS A 16 33.45 -26.12 17.19
N CYS A 17 33.51 -25.14 16.29
CA CYS A 17 32.48 -24.10 16.20
C CYS A 17 31.37 -24.52 15.24
N CYS A 18 30.11 -24.38 15.66
CA CYS A 18 28.96 -24.64 14.80
C CYS A 18 28.89 -23.60 13.67
N SER A 19 28.88 -24.02 12.41
CA SER A 19 28.81 -23.10 11.26
C SER A 19 27.52 -22.26 11.18
N ARG A 20 26.52 -22.53 12.02
CA ARG A 20 25.23 -21.82 12.03
C ARG A 20 25.09 -20.80 13.16
N CYS A 21 25.36 -21.20 14.40
CA CYS A 21 25.22 -20.31 15.56
C CYS A 21 26.55 -19.76 16.09
N GLY A 22 27.69 -20.25 15.59
CA GLY A 22 29.03 -19.86 16.08
C GLY A 22 29.41 -20.45 17.44
N GLU A 23 28.48 -21.10 18.14
CA GLU A 23 28.70 -21.71 19.43
C GLU A 23 29.71 -22.86 19.34
N ARG A 24 30.63 -22.91 20.32
CA ARG A 24 31.58 -24.01 20.48
C ARG A 24 30.84 -25.22 21.04
N PHE A 25 31.08 -26.39 20.46
CA PHE A 25 30.50 -27.63 20.93
C PHE A 25 31.50 -28.77 20.81
N GLU A 26 31.33 -29.77 21.67
CA GLU A 26 32.10 -31.01 21.60
C GLU A 26 31.38 -31.97 20.64
N PRO A 27 32.00 -32.32 19.50
CA PRO A 27 31.36 -33.15 18.49
C PRO A 27 31.26 -34.60 18.97
N SER A 28 30.05 -35.17 18.95
CA SER A 28 29.83 -36.59 19.25
C SER A 28 30.32 -37.50 18.10
N ARG A 29 30.41 -36.98 16.88
CA ARG A 29 30.93 -37.68 15.70
C ARG A 29 32.03 -36.85 15.03
N LYS A 30 33.04 -37.51 14.47
CA LYS A 30 34.21 -36.85 13.85
C LYS A 30 33.82 -35.85 12.74
N ASP A 31 32.74 -36.10 12.01
CA ASP A 31 32.22 -35.28 10.92
C ASP A 31 31.09 -34.31 11.32
N GLN A 32 30.74 -34.24 12.61
CA GLN A 32 29.66 -33.37 13.07
C GLN A 32 30.02 -31.88 12.87
N LYS A 33 29.27 -31.21 11.99
CA LYS A 33 29.44 -29.78 11.67
C LYS A 33 28.56 -28.83 12.49
N TYR A 34 27.54 -29.37 13.16
CA TYR A 34 26.51 -28.57 13.84
C TYR A 34 26.36 -29.05 15.28
N CYS A 35 26.23 -28.11 16.22
CA CYS A 35 26.03 -28.41 17.64
C CYS A 35 24.76 -29.24 17.88
N HIS A 36 23.66 -28.90 17.21
CA HIS A 36 22.36 -29.55 17.39
C HIS A 36 21.64 -29.83 16.06
N SER A 37 20.66 -30.74 16.10
CA SER A 37 19.83 -31.09 14.95
C SER A 37 19.08 -29.89 14.37
N ASN A 38 18.72 -28.91 15.20
CA ASN A 38 18.08 -27.66 14.78
C ASN A 38 19.01 -26.80 13.92
N CYS A 39 20.29 -26.66 14.30
CA CYS A 39 21.29 -25.95 13.51
C CYS A 39 21.54 -26.64 12.17
N ARG A 40 21.60 -27.97 12.16
CA ARG A 40 21.69 -28.77 10.91
C ARG A 40 20.48 -28.54 10.00
N LYS A 41 19.26 -28.69 10.55
CA LYS A 41 18.00 -28.48 9.80
C LYS A 41 17.94 -27.06 9.26
N ALA A 42 18.29 -26.06 10.06
CA ALA A 42 18.31 -24.65 9.66
C ALA A 42 19.29 -24.38 8.52
N ALA A 43 20.50 -24.96 8.59
CA ALA A 43 21.49 -24.84 7.51
C ALA A 43 21.00 -25.51 6.21
N THR A 44 20.28 -26.62 6.29
CA THR A 44 19.77 -27.33 5.10
C THR A 44 18.43 -26.83 4.58
N ARG A 45 17.65 -26.07 5.36
CA ARG A 45 16.21 -25.80 5.11
C ARG A 45 15.92 -25.18 3.74
N ASN A 46 16.89 -24.50 3.13
CA ASN A 46 16.75 -23.87 1.81
C ASN A 46 17.87 -24.22 0.81
N ALA A 47 18.84 -25.05 1.20
CA ALA A 47 20.01 -25.34 0.37
C ALA A 47 19.63 -25.96 -0.99
N LYS A 48 18.56 -26.77 -1.03
CA LYS A 48 18.06 -27.39 -2.27
C LYS A 48 17.25 -26.44 -3.16
N ARG A 49 16.69 -25.35 -2.62
CA ARG A 49 15.77 -24.46 -3.37
C ARG A 49 16.49 -23.31 -4.10
N GLY A 50 17.79 -23.11 -3.87
CA GLY A 50 18.58 -22.06 -4.49
C GLY A 50 18.21 -20.64 -4.01
N ASP A 51 18.90 -19.64 -4.56
CA ASP A 51 18.63 -18.24 -4.27
C ASP A 51 17.35 -17.76 -4.99
N ARG A 52 16.30 -17.46 -4.20
CA ARG A 52 15.02 -16.91 -4.69
C ARG A 52 14.97 -15.38 -4.68
N SER A 53 16.10 -14.70 -4.45
CA SER A 53 16.15 -13.24 -4.44
C SER A 53 15.58 -12.63 -5.72
N LYS A 54 15.89 -13.21 -6.89
CA LYS A 54 15.38 -12.77 -8.20
C LYS A 54 13.87 -12.94 -8.34
N GLU A 55 13.33 -14.11 -7.96
CA GLU A 55 11.90 -14.40 -8.00
C GLU A 55 11.13 -13.47 -7.05
N ASN A 56 11.61 -13.32 -5.82
CA ASN A 56 11.02 -12.43 -4.82
C ASN A 56 11.07 -10.97 -5.27
N LYS A 57 12.18 -10.53 -5.89
CA LYS A 57 12.31 -9.19 -6.46
C LYS A 57 11.30 -8.97 -7.58
N ALA A 58 11.16 -9.92 -8.50
CA ALA A 58 10.18 -9.84 -9.59
C ALA A 58 8.74 -9.83 -9.06
N MET A 59 8.42 -10.66 -8.07
CA MET A 59 7.10 -10.68 -7.42
C MET A 59 6.81 -9.35 -6.71
N ASN A 60 7.77 -8.82 -5.95
CA ASN A 60 7.64 -7.52 -5.29
C ASN A 60 7.48 -6.38 -6.30
N GLN A 61 8.20 -6.43 -7.43
CA GLN A 61 8.02 -5.46 -8.52
C GLN A 61 6.60 -5.51 -9.10
N ARG A 62 6.05 -6.71 -9.31
CA ARG A 62 4.64 -6.86 -9.75
C ARG A 62 3.67 -6.27 -8.73
N HIS A 63 3.84 -6.54 -7.43
CA HIS A 63 2.98 -5.95 -6.40
C HIS A 63 3.08 -4.43 -6.38
N CYS A 64 4.29 -3.87 -6.51
CA CYS A 64 4.49 -2.42 -6.57
C CYS A 64 3.81 -1.81 -7.80
N ALA A 65 3.89 -2.46 -8.96
CA ALA A 65 3.24 -2.01 -10.18
C ALA A 65 1.71 -2.01 -10.04
N ILE A 66 1.14 -3.09 -9.47
CA ILE A 66 -0.29 -3.16 -9.18
C ILE A 66 -0.69 -2.05 -8.19
N ALA A 67 0.06 -1.88 -7.09
CA ALA A 67 -0.23 -0.85 -6.10
C ALA A 67 -0.20 0.58 -6.70
N ALA A 68 0.78 0.86 -7.55
CA ALA A 68 0.89 2.14 -8.25
C ALA A 68 -0.30 2.38 -9.17
N HIS A 69 -0.72 1.35 -9.91
CA HIS A 69 -1.88 1.41 -10.79
C HIS A 69 -3.19 1.63 -10.01
N LEU A 70 -3.44 0.86 -8.96
CA LEU A 70 -4.61 1.04 -8.09
C LEU A 70 -4.65 2.45 -7.48
N SER A 71 -3.49 2.95 -7.04
CA SER A 71 -3.37 4.30 -6.50
C SER A 71 -3.68 5.36 -7.56
N ALA A 72 -3.25 5.16 -8.81
CA ALA A 72 -3.58 6.05 -9.92
C ALA A 72 -5.08 6.05 -10.23
N SER A 73 -5.74 4.88 -10.24
CA SER A 73 -7.19 4.79 -10.42
C SER A 73 -7.95 5.49 -9.28
N LEU A 74 -7.54 5.29 -8.03
CA LEU A 74 -8.18 5.89 -6.87
C LEU A 74 -8.00 7.41 -6.83
N TYR A 75 -6.76 7.90 -6.96
CA TYR A 75 -6.46 9.31 -6.79
C TYR A 75 -6.65 10.15 -8.05
N GLY A 76 -6.74 9.51 -9.21
CA GLY A 76 -7.15 10.14 -10.47
C GLY A 76 -8.65 10.47 -10.51
N ALA A 77 -9.47 9.75 -9.75
CA ALA A 77 -10.90 10.05 -9.65
C ALA A 77 -11.18 11.34 -8.84
N PRO A 78 -12.23 12.10 -9.20
CA PRO A 78 -12.64 13.27 -8.43
C PRO A 78 -13.03 12.86 -7.01
N PRO A 79 -12.89 13.74 -6.00
CA PRO A 79 -13.04 13.36 -4.60
C PRO A 79 -14.38 12.69 -4.25
N SER A 80 -15.47 13.10 -4.91
CA SER A 80 -16.81 12.51 -4.78
C SER A 80 -16.88 11.04 -5.22
N GLU A 81 -16.06 10.62 -6.18
CA GLU A 81 -16.11 9.28 -6.78
C GLU A 81 -15.11 8.30 -6.14
N ARG A 82 -14.14 8.80 -5.37
CA ARG A 82 -13.06 7.95 -4.79
C ARG A 82 -13.60 6.83 -3.91
N LEU A 83 -14.70 7.06 -3.20
CA LEU A 83 -15.35 6.03 -2.38
C LEU A 83 -15.89 4.90 -3.25
N GLY A 84 -16.54 5.22 -4.36
CA GLY A 84 -17.02 4.24 -5.33
C GLY A 84 -15.88 3.46 -5.98
N VAL A 85 -14.77 4.13 -6.31
CA VAL A 85 -13.56 3.46 -6.82
C VAL A 85 -12.99 2.49 -5.78
N MET A 86 -12.85 2.92 -4.52
CA MET A 86 -12.35 2.06 -3.46
C MET A 86 -13.26 0.85 -3.21
N LYS A 87 -14.59 1.05 -3.21
CA LYS A 87 -15.55 -0.04 -3.10
C LYS A 87 -15.35 -1.07 -4.21
N ARG A 88 -15.27 -0.64 -5.48
CA ARG A 88 -15.02 -1.54 -6.62
C ARG A 88 -13.72 -2.34 -6.46
N ILE A 89 -12.64 -1.70 -5.98
CA ILE A 89 -11.37 -2.39 -5.72
C ILE A 89 -11.55 -3.49 -4.66
N LEU A 90 -12.30 -3.21 -3.59
CA LEU A 90 -12.57 -4.18 -2.52
C LEU A 90 -13.50 -5.30 -3.02
N ASP A 91 -14.56 -4.97 -3.76
CA ASP A 91 -15.48 -5.93 -4.35
C ASP A 91 -14.69 -6.94 -5.20
N CYS A 92 -13.85 -6.47 -6.14
CA CYS A 92 -12.97 -7.31 -6.95
C CYS A 92 -11.97 -8.14 -6.12
N ALA A 93 -11.51 -7.65 -4.97
CA ALA A 93 -10.64 -8.41 -4.08
C ALA A 93 -11.39 -9.49 -3.29
N THR A 94 -12.69 -9.31 -3.08
CA THR A 94 -13.55 -10.25 -2.33
C THR A 94 -14.24 -11.27 -3.21
N GLU A 95 -14.42 -10.99 -4.51
CA GLU A 95 -14.94 -11.92 -5.49
C GLU A 95 -14.20 -13.27 -5.36
N GLN A 96 -14.98 -14.26 -4.98
CA GLN A 96 -14.51 -15.61 -4.73
C GLN A 96 -14.41 -16.27 -6.11
N GLU A 97 -13.31 -16.96 -6.40
CA GLU A 97 -13.03 -17.59 -7.71
C GLU A 97 -14.05 -18.68 -8.11
N VAL A 98 -15.05 -18.95 -7.25
CA VAL A 98 -16.16 -19.85 -7.49
C VAL A 98 -17.09 -19.29 -8.56
N GLY A 99 -16.75 -19.55 -9.82
CA GLY A 99 -17.64 -19.31 -10.96
C GLY A 99 -17.16 -18.26 -11.95
N PHE A 100 -15.94 -17.73 -11.83
CA PHE A 100 -15.31 -16.93 -12.89
C PHE A 100 -14.88 -17.82 -14.09
N ARG A 101 -15.74 -18.75 -14.52
CA ARG A 101 -15.69 -19.38 -15.83
C ARG A 101 -16.25 -18.37 -16.83
N GLY A 102 -15.37 -17.50 -17.33
CA GLY A 102 -15.46 -17.00 -18.70
C GLY A 102 -16.57 -16.01 -19.09
N ALA A 103 -17.50 -15.61 -18.21
CA ALA A 103 -18.58 -14.70 -18.64
C ALA A 103 -18.15 -13.23 -18.85
N TYR A 104 -16.88 -12.87 -18.57
CA TYR A 104 -16.36 -11.50 -18.75
C TYR A 104 -15.27 -11.36 -19.84
N LEU A 105 -15.03 -12.41 -20.63
CA LEU A 105 -14.15 -12.35 -21.81
C LEU A 105 -14.68 -13.26 -22.94
N ASP A 106 -15.96 -13.17 -23.27
CA ASP A 106 -16.32 -13.31 -24.68
C ASP A 106 -16.27 -11.89 -25.25
N ASP A 107 -15.25 -11.61 -26.06
CA ASP A 107 -15.01 -10.38 -26.84
C ASP A 107 -16.13 -10.12 -27.88
N ARG A 108 -17.35 -10.60 -27.64
CA ARG A 108 -18.53 -10.18 -28.41
C ARG A 108 -18.93 -8.79 -27.92
N CYS A 109 -18.31 -7.84 -28.60
CA CYS A 109 -18.68 -6.44 -28.70
C CYS A 109 -20.20 -6.29 -28.83
N ASP A 110 -20.86 -6.04 -27.72
CA ASP A 110 -22.17 -5.41 -27.70
C ASP A 110 -21.88 -3.90 -27.81
N GLU A 111 -21.98 -3.36 -29.03
CA GLU A 111 -21.46 -2.05 -29.48
C GLU A 111 -22.03 -0.81 -28.75
N GLY A 112 -22.78 -0.99 -27.66
CA GLY A 112 -23.43 0.11 -26.92
C GLY A 112 -23.02 0.26 -25.46
N ARG A 113 -22.28 -0.70 -24.87
CA ARG A 113 -21.92 -0.63 -23.44
C ARG A 113 -20.47 -0.16 -23.29
N PRO A 114 -20.18 0.94 -22.55
CA PRO A 114 -18.81 1.40 -22.37
C PRO A 114 -18.00 0.26 -21.76
N THR A 115 -17.06 -0.27 -22.57
CA THR A 115 -16.19 -1.37 -22.17
C THR A 115 -15.62 -1.06 -20.79
N ALA A 116 -15.85 -1.97 -19.84
CA ALA A 116 -15.24 -1.84 -18.53
C ALA A 116 -13.75 -1.60 -18.76
N PRO A 117 -13.15 -0.53 -18.19
CA PRO A 117 -11.78 -0.17 -18.47
C PRO A 117 -10.90 -1.41 -18.35
N ARG A 118 -9.96 -1.63 -19.29
CA ARG A 118 -8.98 -2.75 -19.33
C ARG A 118 -8.07 -2.87 -18.08
N ILE A 119 -8.39 -2.12 -17.04
CA ILE A 119 -7.68 -1.74 -15.83
C ILE A 119 -7.62 -2.90 -14.80
N TRP A 120 -8.45 -3.95 -14.91
CA TRP A 120 -8.54 -4.97 -13.86
C TRP A 120 -8.19 -6.40 -14.30
N LYS A 121 -7.08 -6.58 -15.04
CA LYS A 121 -6.57 -7.93 -15.36
C LYS A 121 -5.87 -8.63 -14.18
N THR A 122 -5.88 -8.04 -13.00
CA THR A 122 -5.26 -8.61 -11.79
C THR A 122 -6.16 -9.64 -11.15
N SER A 123 -5.61 -10.78 -10.75
CA SER A 123 -6.37 -11.79 -10.01
C SER A 123 -6.84 -11.23 -8.66
N PRO A 124 -8.02 -11.66 -8.14
CA PRO A 124 -8.45 -11.31 -6.79
C PRO A 124 -7.41 -11.66 -5.72
N ALA A 125 -6.64 -12.75 -5.92
CA ALA A 125 -5.56 -13.14 -5.03
C ALA A 125 -4.42 -12.11 -4.99
N ASP A 126 -4.01 -11.58 -6.15
CA ASP A 126 -2.97 -10.55 -6.23
C ASP A 126 -3.45 -9.22 -5.62
N LEU A 127 -4.72 -8.85 -5.86
CA LEU A 127 -5.33 -7.68 -5.22
C LEU A 127 -5.30 -7.82 -3.69
N ARG A 128 -5.76 -8.94 -3.15
CA ARG A 128 -5.70 -9.21 -1.70
C ARG A 128 -4.27 -9.12 -1.17
N ARG A 129 -3.31 -9.70 -1.90
CA ARG A 129 -1.90 -9.69 -1.49
C ARG A 129 -1.33 -8.27 -1.45
N VAL A 130 -1.62 -7.43 -2.44
CA VAL A 130 -1.20 -6.02 -2.49
C VAL A 130 -1.88 -5.21 -1.38
N LEU A 131 -3.20 -5.34 -1.24
CA LEU A 131 -3.98 -4.60 -0.24
C LEU A 131 -3.59 -4.96 1.20
N THR A 132 -3.13 -6.19 1.45
CA THR A 132 -2.72 -6.66 2.79
C THR A 132 -1.20 -6.65 3.02
N ASP A 133 -0.42 -6.14 2.07
CA ASP A 133 1.04 -6.05 2.17
C ASP A 133 1.44 -5.21 3.39
N PRO A 134 2.17 -5.80 4.37
CA PRO A 134 2.58 -5.08 5.56
C PRO A 134 3.45 -3.86 5.24
N LYS A 135 4.24 -3.90 4.15
CA LYS A 135 5.08 -2.77 3.75
C LYS A 135 4.24 -1.57 3.30
N LEU A 136 3.16 -1.81 2.56
CA LEU A 136 2.27 -0.74 2.11
C LEU A 136 1.39 -0.22 3.26
N LEU A 137 0.95 -1.10 4.17
CA LEU A 137 0.16 -0.71 5.35
C LEU A 137 0.98 0.16 6.32
N ALA A 138 2.23 -0.25 6.60
CA ALA A 138 3.13 0.45 7.51
C ALA A 138 4.06 1.46 6.81
N ALA A 139 3.78 1.80 5.55
CA ALA A 139 4.61 2.70 4.76
C ALA A 139 4.78 4.05 5.47
N SER A 140 6.04 4.42 5.69
CA SER A 140 6.38 5.70 6.32
C SER A 140 6.57 6.80 5.26
N PRO A 141 6.44 8.08 5.61
CA PRO A 141 6.70 9.17 4.67
C PRO A 141 8.14 9.22 4.11
N THR A 142 9.09 8.47 4.69
CA THR A 142 10.45 8.36 4.16
C THR A 142 10.52 7.49 2.90
N GLU A 143 9.57 6.56 2.73
CA GLU A 143 9.47 5.68 1.56
C GLU A 143 8.55 6.30 0.50
N ALA A 144 8.91 7.50 0.03
CA ALA A 144 8.06 8.30 -0.86
C ALA A 144 7.62 7.54 -2.12
N ASN A 145 8.45 6.63 -2.64
CA ASN A 145 8.19 5.81 -3.83
C ASN A 145 6.99 4.85 -3.70
N LEU A 146 6.49 4.61 -2.49
CA LEU A 146 5.30 3.78 -2.26
C LEU A 146 3.99 4.57 -2.39
N PHE A 147 4.07 5.90 -2.48
CA PHE A 147 2.92 6.79 -2.50
C PHE A 147 2.62 7.27 -3.92
N HIS A 148 1.34 7.57 -4.18
CA HIS A 148 0.94 8.15 -5.45
C HIS A 148 1.73 9.45 -5.73
N ARG A 149 2.32 9.55 -6.94
CA ARG A 149 3.16 10.68 -7.37
C ARG A 149 4.30 11.02 -6.39
N ASN A 150 4.80 10.04 -5.65
CA ASN A 150 5.85 10.22 -4.65
C ASN A 150 5.52 11.28 -3.57
N ALA A 151 4.23 11.47 -3.25
CA ALA A 151 3.75 12.53 -2.37
C ALA A 151 3.09 11.99 -1.09
N PRO A 152 3.89 11.51 -0.11
CA PRO A 152 3.39 10.96 1.17
C PRO A 152 2.70 12.00 2.07
N GLY A 153 2.92 13.28 1.78
CA GLY A 153 2.12 14.37 2.36
C GLY A 153 0.67 14.23 1.90
N SER A 154 0.44 14.30 0.60
CA SER A 154 -0.89 14.49 0.03
C SER A 154 -1.72 13.21 -0.05
N TYR A 155 -1.07 12.05 -0.18
CA TYR A 155 -1.74 10.78 -0.44
C TYR A 155 -1.37 9.71 0.58
N MET A 156 -2.23 8.72 0.73
CA MET A 156 -1.94 7.48 1.45
C MET A 156 -1.50 6.42 0.43
N THR A 157 -0.89 5.32 0.89
CA THR A 157 -0.76 4.15 0.02
C THR A 157 -2.14 3.53 -0.24
N ILE A 158 -2.26 2.75 -1.32
CA ILE A 158 -3.53 2.07 -1.61
C ILE A 158 -4.01 1.19 -0.45
N SER A 159 -3.10 0.48 0.21
CA SER A 159 -3.41 -0.41 1.32
C SER A 159 -3.84 0.36 2.57
N GLN A 160 -3.20 1.49 2.86
CA GLN A 160 -3.60 2.39 3.94
C GLN A 160 -4.99 2.99 3.68
N ALA A 161 -5.24 3.43 2.45
CA ALA A 161 -6.55 3.93 2.05
C ALA A 161 -7.62 2.83 2.19
N ALA A 162 -7.39 1.63 1.66
CA ALA A 162 -8.33 0.52 1.79
C ALA A 162 -8.63 0.19 3.26
N ASN A 163 -7.63 0.14 4.13
CA ASN A 163 -7.84 -0.12 5.56
C ASN A 163 -8.61 1.00 6.26
N ALA A 164 -8.31 2.27 5.96
CA ALA A 164 -9.05 3.38 6.53
C ALA A 164 -10.51 3.40 6.00
N TYR A 165 -10.75 2.95 4.77
CA TYR A 165 -12.09 2.78 4.22
C TYR A 165 -12.86 1.70 4.99
N THR A 166 -12.27 0.50 5.16
CA THR A 166 -12.96 -0.60 5.86
C THR A 166 -13.24 -0.27 7.32
N GLN A 167 -12.32 0.39 7.99
CA GLN A 167 -12.52 0.86 9.37
C GLN A 167 -13.66 1.87 9.46
N LYS A 168 -13.77 2.79 8.49
CA LYS A 168 -14.80 3.83 8.49
C LYS A 168 -16.20 3.27 8.24
N PHE A 169 -16.36 2.37 7.27
CA PHE A 169 -17.68 1.91 6.83
C PHE A 169 -18.14 0.61 7.50
N PHE A 170 -17.21 -0.25 7.91
CA PHE A 170 -17.55 -1.55 8.51
C PHE A 170 -17.05 -1.70 9.95
N GLY A 171 -16.29 -0.73 10.48
CA GLY A 171 -15.75 -0.81 11.84
C GLY A 171 -14.67 -1.87 12.04
N VAL A 172 -14.17 -2.49 10.95
CA VAL A 172 -13.22 -3.60 11.01
C VAL A 172 -11.93 -3.31 10.23
N SER A 173 -10.85 -4.01 10.58
CA SER A 173 -9.60 -3.95 9.83
C SER A 173 -9.76 -4.54 8.42
N LEU A 174 -8.94 -4.11 7.46
CA LEU A 174 -8.97 -4.62 6.09
C LEU A 174 -8.81 -6.15 6.02
N ARG A 175 -7.93 -6.73 6.84
CA ARG A 175 -7.72 -8.18 6.88
C ARG A 175 -8.97 -8.91 7.38
N THR A 176 -9.57 -8.38 8.45
CA THR A 176 -10.81 -8.90 9.03
C THR A 176 -11.95 -8.82 8.02
N TYR A 177 -12.09 -7.67 7.34
CA TYR A 177 -13.07 -7.46 6.27
C TYR A 177 -12.92 -8.51 5.16
N LEU A 178 -11.74 -8.62 4.55
CA LEU A 178 -11.48 -9.58 3.47
C LEU A 178 -11.71 -11.04 3.90
N GLN A 179 -11.44 -11.37 5.16
CA GLN A 179 -11.72 -12.70 5.71
C GLN A 179 -13.22 -12.94 5.90
N GLN A 180 -13.92 -12.00 6.52
CA GLN A 180 -15.37 -12.11 6.79
C GLN A 180 -16.21 -12.16 5.52
N THR A 181 -15.86 -11.33 4.51
CA THR A 181 -16.53 -11.34 3.21
C THR A 181 -16.33 -12.66 2.48
N ARG A 182 -15.12 -13.24 2.53
CA ARG A 182 -14.85 -14.56 1.92
C ARG A 182 -15.61 -15.71 2.56
N ILE A 183 -15.92 -15.61 3.86
CA ILE A 183 -16.71 -16.61 4.58
C ILE A 183 -18.22 -16.35 4.36
N GLY A 184 -18.61 -15.18 3.83
CA GLY A 184 -20.02 -14.78 3.73
C GLY A 184 -20.64 -14.39 5.08
N THR A 185 -19.81 -14.09 6.08
CA THR A 185 -20.25 -13.72 7.44
C THR A 185 -20.48 -12.24 7.62
N LEU A 186 -19.92 -11.41 6.73
CA LEU A 186 -20.07 -9.97 6.81
C LEU A 186 -21.50 -9.61 6.41
N ARG A 187 -22.32 -9.23 7.39
CA ARG A 187 -23.59 -8.57 7.11
C ARG A 187 -23.28 -7.13 6.71
N GLU A 188 -23.61 -6.77 5.47
CA GLU A 188 -23.48 -5.37 4.98
C GLU A 188 -24.28 -4.39 5.84
N GLU A 189 -25.26 -4.90 6.59
CA GLU A 189 -26.09 -4.19 7.54
C GLU A 189 -25.43 -3.99 8.91
N HIS A 190 -24.13 -3.74 9.02
CA HIS A 190 -23.68 -3.09 10.25
C HIS A 190 -24.26 -1.68 10.22
N PRO A 191 -25.30 -1.34 11.02
CA PRO A 191 -25.67 0.04 11.17
C PRO A 191 -24.38 0.70 11.64
N VAL A 192 -23.81 1.55 10.80
CA VAL A 192 -22.69 2.38 11.21
C VAL A 192 -23.24 3.12 12.41
N SER A 193 -22.84 2.68 13.60
CA SER A 193 -23.29 3.29 14.83
C SER A 193 -22.65 4.67 14.83
N HIS A 194 -23.39 5.62 14.26
CA HIS A 194 -23.16 7.04 14.44
C HIS A 194 -23.23 7.41 15.93
N SER A 195 -23.66 6.48 16.79
CA SER A 195 -23.68 6.58 18.25
C SER A 195 -22.42 6.09 18.95
N THR A 196 -21.32 5.78 18.24
CA THR A 196 -20.02 6.02 18.89
C THR A 196 -20.03 7.51 19.20
N ALA A 197 -20.18 7.88 20.47
CA ALA A 197 -20.19 9.25 20.90
C ALA A 197 -18.91 9.93 20.38
N LEU A 198 -19.03 10.54 19.21
CA LEU A 198 -18.21 11.64 18.78
C LEU A 198 -18.64 12.81 19.66
N GLY A 199 -18.37 12.72 20.97
CA GLY A 199 -18.30 13.90 21.82
C GLY A 199 -17.48 14.90 21.03
N ALA A 200 -18.05 16.10 20.85
CA ALA A 200 -17.56 17.20 20.00
C ALA A 200 -16.20 16.87 19.39
N VAL A 201 -16.19 16.42 18.11
CA VAL A 201 -15.00 15.97 17.34
C VAL A 201 -13.75 16.40 18.09
N PRO A 202 -13.07 15.51 18.85
CA PRO A 202 -12.04 15.93 19.79
C PRO A 202 -11.15 16.91 19.05
N ARG A 203 -11.13 18.17 19.52
CA ARG A 203 -10.26 19.18 18.94
C ARG A 203 -8.88 18.53 18.96
N LEU A 204 -8.36 18.23 17.77
CA LEU A 204 -7.07 17.60 17.52
C LEU A 204 -5.94 18.59 17.85
N SER A 205 -5.99 19.25 19.01
CA SER A 205 -4.90 20.06 19.54
C SER A 205 -3.78 19.17 20.10
N ASN A 206 -4.09 17.94 20.52
CA ASN A 206 -3.09 17.06 21.17
C ASN A 206 -2.74 15.79 20.39
N PHE A 207 -3.38 15.51 19.26
CA PHE A 207 -2.88 14.54 18.26
C PHE A 207 -2.53 15.29 16.99
N ARG A 208 -1.27 15.17 16.55
CA ARG A 208 -0.78 15.73 15.29
C ARG A 208 -1.68 15.28 14.12
N LYS A 209 -2.64 16.14 13.75
CA LYS A 209 -3.37 16.24 12.48
C LYS A 209 -3.63 14.90 11.76
N VAL A 210 -4.69 14.20 12.14
CA VAL A 210 -5.23 13.10 11.31
C VAL A 210 -5.82 13.73 10.05
N LYS A 211 -5.23 13.38 8.89
CA LYS A 211 -5.56 13.94 7.57
C LYS A 211 -6.98 13.52 7.17
N CYS A 212 -7.86 14.49 6.94
CA CYS A 212 -9.16 14.25 6.35
C CYS A 212 -9.02 13.89 4.87
N TRP A 213 -9.76 12.86 4.44
CA TRP A 213 -9.74 12.22 3.11
C TRP A 213 -9.95 13.17 1.91
N HIS A 214 -10.46 14.37 2.15
CA HIS A 214 -10.86 15.32 1.12
C HIS A 214 -10.10 16.64 1.18
N ARG A 215 -9.16 16.82 2.13
CA ARG A 215 -8.42 18.08 2.22
C ARG A 215 -7.09 17.91 1.49
N PRO A 216 -6.88 18.57 0.34
CA PRO A 216 -5.54 18.73 -0.20
C PRO A 216 -4.68 19.24 0.95
N LEU A 217 -3.56 18.57 1.22
CA LEU A 217 -2.58 19.17 2.10
C LEU A 217 -2.18 20.48 1.45
N CYS A 218 -2.63 21.59 2.02
CA CYS A 218 -1.90 22.83 1.89
C CYS A 218 -0.49 22.52 2.41
N ASN A 219 0.42 22.29 1.46
CA ASN A 219 1.84 22.32 1.74
C ASN A 219 2.09 23.65 2.45
N LYS A 220 2.68 23.63 3.65
CA LYS A 220 3.31 24.85 4.20
C LYS A 220 4.46 25.35 3.31
N ARG A 221 4.82 24.60 2.26
CA ARG A 221 5.70 25.00 1.14
C ARG A 221 4.96 25.52 -0.11
N ALA A 222 3.63 25.58 -0.09
CA ALA A 222 2.85 26.34 -1.06
C ALA A 222 2.43 27.67 -0.42
N VAL A 223 3.41 28.42 0.07
CA VAL A 223 3.36 29.88 -0.09
C VAL A 223 4.00 30.15 -1.46
N VAL A 224 3.37 29.60 -2.50
CA VAL A 224 3.27 30.37 -3.73
C VAL A 224 2.24 31.41 -3.32
N SER A 225 2.76 32.57 -2.91
CA SER A 225 2.00 33.62 -2.24
C SER A 225 0.76 33.94 -3.06
N ALA A 226 -0.32 34.37 -2.40
CA ALA A 226 -1.49 34.92 -3.11
C ALA A 226 -1.08 36.00 -4.14
N SER A 227 0.08 36.63 -3.96
CA SER A 227 0.68 37.54 -4.94
C SER A 227 1.12 36.87 -6.25
N GLN A 228 1.55 35.60 -6.25
CA GLN A 228 1.91 34.89 -7.47
C GLN A 228 0.67 34.53 -8.29
N PHE A 229 -0.39 34.03 -7.65
CA PHE A 229 -1.67 33.78 -8.35
C PHE A 229 -2.27 35.05 -8.93
N LYS A 230 -2.14 36.18 -8.21
CA LYS A 230 -2.54 37.48 -8.73
C LYS A 230 -1.67 37.90 -9.92
N ALA A 231 -0.35 37.77 -9.83
CA ALA A 231 0.55 38.08 -10.94
C ALA A 231 0.31 37.22 -12.18
N ASP A 232 0.02 35.92 -12.01
CA ASP A 232 -0.30 35.02 -13.12
C ASP A 232 -1.66 35.36 -13.76
N ALA A 233 -2.65 35.76 -12.96
CA ALA A 233 -3.94 36.23 -13.47
C ALA A 233 -3.79 37.55 -14.26
N ASP A 234 -3.06 38.53 -13.70
CA ASP A 234 -2.78 39.81 -14.36
C ASP A 234 -2.00 39.60 -15.68
N TYR A 235 -1.10 38.61 -15.73
CA TYR A 235 -0.37 38.24 -16.95
C TYR A 235 -1.29 37.65 -18.04
N VAL A 236 -2.23 36.78 -17.66
CA VAL A 236 -3.22 36.22 -18.60
C VAL A 236 -4.11 37.32 -19.17
N ASP A 237 -4.60 38.24 -18.34
CA ASP A 237 -5.40 39.37 -18.79
C ASP A 237 -4.62 40.26 -19.78
N THR A 238 -3.32 40.47 -19.53
CA THR A 238 -2.44 41.21 -20.44
C THR A 238 -2.32 40.52 -21.82
N ILE A 239 -2.21 39.19 -21.84
CA ILE A 239 -2.19 38.42 -23.10
C ILE A 239 -3.53 38.55 -23.83
N VAL A 240 -4.65 38.44 -23.12
CA VAL A 240 -5.99 38.52 -23.72
C VAL A 240 -6.22 39.88 -24.36
N GLU A 241 -5.88 40.97 -23.69
CA GLU A 241 -6.00 42.31 -24.26
C GLU A 241 -5.05 42.52 -25.45
N ALA A 242 -3.82 42.00 -25.39
CA ALA A 242 -2.89 42.04 -26.52
C ALA A 242 -3.39 41.25 -27.75
N VAL A 243 -4.08 40.13 -27.53
CA VAL A 243 -4.72 39.36 -28.62
C VAL A 243 -5.92 40.12 -29.17
N ARG A 244 -6.78 40.68 -28.32
CA ARG A 244 -7.95 41.47 -28.75
C ARG A 244 -7.53 42.66 -29.63
N ALA A 245 -6.52 43.42 -29.21
CA ALA A 245 -6.00 44.56 -29.97
C ALA A 245 -5.45 44.19 -31.35
N LYS A 246 -4.96 42.94 -31.54
CA LYS A 246 -4.51 42.45 -32.84
C LYS A 246 -5.66 41.99 -33.74
N VAL A 247 -6.75 41.51 -33.16
CA VAL A 247 -7.90 40.96 -33.90
C VAL A 247 -8.87 42.05 -34.35
N GLU A 248 -9.06 43.10 -33.56
CA GLU A 248 -10.00 44.20 -33.85
C GLU A 248 -9.75 44.96 -35.19
N PRO A 249 -8.50 45.28 -35.59
CA PRO A 249 -8.25 45.90 -36.90
C PRO A 249 -8.44 44.92 -38.08
N LEU A 250 -8.33 43.60 -37.86
CA LEU A 250 -8.59 42.62 -38.90
C LEU A 250 -10.10 42.47 -39.15
N ALA A 251 -10.93 42.70 -38.13
CA ALA A 251 -12.38 42.64 -38.24
C ALA A 251 -13.00 43.88 -38.92
N THR A 252 -12.31 45.01 -38.93
CA THR A 252 -12.77 46.26 -39.58
C THR A 252 -12.31 46.41 -41.04
N ALA A 253 -11.41 45.54 -41.49
CA ALA A 253 -10.89 45.51 -42.86
C ALA A 253 -11.63 44.51 -43.78
N ALA A 254 -12.66 43.82 -43.26
CA ALA A 254 -13.52 42.88 -43.99
C ALA A 254 -14.92 43.48 -44.20
#